data_AF-A0A3E0QSC0-F1
#
_entry.id   AF-A0A3E0QSC0-F1
#
_cell.length_a   1.000
_cell.length_b   1.000
_cell.length_c   1.000
_cell.angle_alpha   90.00
_cell.angle_beta   90.00
_cell.angle_gamma   90.00
#
_symmetry.space_group_name_H-M   'P 1'
#
loop_
_entity.id
_entity.type
_entity.pdbx_description
1 polymer ?
#
loop_
_entity_poly.entity_id
_entity_poly.type
_entity_poly.pdbx_seq_one_letter_code
_entity_poly.pdbx_strand_id
1 'polypeptide(L)'
;MEGSQEQSQFMTPVQPEVNSAPLKHSGPGIASFVIGLVSILLAIVGFGATLAGMAEYTTEGGVIAMPGPDEVAGNIPLVIGSLLILLGLLLSVVGVVLGIVGCVIRNRRRVFAILGLVFNAILLAGTSTLFVIGLIVQ
;
A
#
# COMPACT_ATOMS: atom_id res chain seq x y z
N MET A 1 75.45 -27.93 13.52
CA MET A 1 75.51 -26.67 12.76
C MET A 1 74.40 -26.75 11.71
N GLU A 2 73.14 -26.81 12.13
CA GLU A 2 72.31 -25.66 12.56
C GLU A 2 72.28 -24.55 11.51
N GLY A 3 71.08 -24.36 10.97
CA GLY A 3 70.75 -23.39 9.94
C GLY A 3 69.26 -23.47 9.66
N SER A 4 68.48 -23.37 10.73
CA SER A 4 67.03 -23.34 10.80
C SER A 4 66.49 -22.35 9.77
N GLN A 5 65.82 -22.86 8.73
CA GLN A 5 65.05 -22.03 7.81
C GLN A 5 63.78 -21.59 8.54
N GLU A 6 63.90 -20.50 9.30
CA GLU A 6 62.75 -19.74 9.78
C GLU A 6 62.12 -19.05 8.56
N GLN A 7 61.33 -19.82 7.81
CA GLN A 7 60.37 -19.27 6.87
C GLN A 7 59.36 -18.48 7.67
N SER A 8 59.60 -17.16 7.71
CA SER A 8 58.70 -16.13 8.18
C SER A 8 57.29 -16.41 7.66
N GLN A 9 56.49 -17.02 8.52
CA GLN A 9 55.09 -17.31 8.32
C GLN A 9 54.37 -15.96 8.21
N PHE A 10 54.22 -15.49 6.98
CA PHE A 10 53.58 -14.24 6.63
C PHE A 10 52.13 -14.33 7.12
N MET A 11 51.85 -13.73 8.28
CA MET A 11 50.52 -13.67 8.87
C MET A 11 49.67 -12.80 7.96
N THR A 12 48.93 -13.42 7.05
CA THR A 12 47.88 -12.76 6.29
C THR A 12 46.90 -12.17 7.30
N PRO A 13 46.55 -10.86 7.23
CA PRO A 13 45.56 -10.30 8.13
C PRO A 13 44.27 -11.08 7.95
N VAL A 14 43.78 -11.69 9.04
CA VAL A 14 42.45 -12.29 9.09
C VAL A 14 41.47 -11.16 8.83
N GLN A 15 40.99 -11.05 7.59
CA GLN A 15 39.93 -10.10 7.28
C GLN A 15 38.73 -10.48 8.14
N PRO A 16 38.17 -9.56 8.92
CA PRO A 16 36.97 -9.85 9.69
C PRO A 16 35.93 -10.31 8.68
N GLU A 17 35.48 -11.56 8.81
CA GLU A 17 34.43 -12.12 7.99
C GLU A 17 33.21 -11.19 8.16
N VAL A 18 33.01 -10.29 7.20
CA VAL A 18 31.86 -9.40 7.19
C VAL A 18 30.68 -10.34 7.02
N ASN A 19 30.05 -10.67 8.13
CA ASN A 19 28.93 -11.58 8.19
C ASN A 19 27.80 -10.98 7.37
N SER A 20 27.83 -11.28 6.08
CA SER A 20 26.95 -10.78 5.03
C SER A 20 25.68 -11.60 5.00
N ALA A 21 25.19 -12.05 6.16
CA ALA A 21 23.95 -12.78 6.26
C ALA A 21 22.83 -11.89 5.70
N PRO A 22 22.11 -12.33 4.65
CA PRO A 22 21.06 -11.52 4.04
C PRO A 22 20.01 -11.13 5.10
N LEU A 23 19.81 -9.82 5.29
CA LEU A 23 18.77 -9.33 6.19
C LEU A 23 17.41 -9.87 5.74
N LYS A 24 16.69 -10.53 6.66
CA LYS A 24 15.35 -11.07 6.41
C LYS A 24 14.33 -9.93 6.29
N HIS A 25 13.20 -10.21 5.65
CA HIS A 25 12.09 -9.23 5.51
C HIS A 25 11.28 -9.07 6.80
N SER A 26 10.67 -7.90 6.96
CA SER A 26 9.78 -7.60 8.09
C SER A 26 8.36 -8.12 7.81
N GLY A 27 7.83 -8.99 8.68
CA GLY A 27 6.45 -9.52 8.57
C GLY A 27 5.39 -8.42 8.50
N PRO A 28 5.41 -7.42 9.41
CA PRO A 28 4.52 -6.26 9.32
C PRO A 28 4.67 -5.45 8.02
N GLY A 29 5.89 -5.39 7.47
CA GLY A 29 6.14 -4.75 6.18
C GLY A 29 5.48 -5.47 5.01
N ILE A 30 5.53 -6.81 4.99
CA ILE A 30 4.84 -7.62 3.97
C ILE A 30 3.33 -7.50 4.13
N ALA A 31 2.82 -7.55 5.37
CA ALA A 31 1.39 -7.40 5.65
C ALA A 31 0.86 -6.05 5.14
N SER A 32 1.57 -4.94 5.44
CA SER A 32 1.24 -3.61 4.92
C SER A 32 1.22 -3.56 3.40
N PHE A 33 2.19 -4.19 2.75
CA PHE A 33 2.27 -4.27 1.29
C PHE A 33 1.07 -5.00 0.68
N VAL A 34 0.74 -6.20 1.18
CA VAL A 34 -0.40 -6.98 0.69
C VAL A 34 -1.72 -6.25 0.94
N ILE A 35 -1.89 -5.64 2.12
CA ILE A 35 -3.07 -4.81 2.43
C ILE A 35 -3.17 -3.63 1.47
N GLY A 36 -2.04 -2.98 1.13
CA GLY A 36 -2.02 -1.91 0.13
C GLY A 36 -2.48 -2.37 -1.24
N LEU A 37 -1.99 -3.53 -1.71
CA LEU A 37 -2.43 -4.10 -2.99
C LEU A 37 -3.92 -4.44 -3.00
N VAL A 38 -4.42 -5.07 -1.94
CA VAL A 38 -5.84 -5.40 -1.80
C VAL A 38 -6.68 -4.12 -1.75
N SER A 39 -6.25 -3.10 -1.02
CA SER A 39 -6.96 -1.82 -0.91
C SER A 39 -7.04 -1.11 -2.26
N ILE A 40 -5.94 -1.11 -3.04
CA ILE A 40 -5.93 -0.58 -4.41
C ILE A 40 -6.89 -1.36 -5.30
N LEU A 41 -6.88 -2.69 -5.23
CA LEU A 41 -7.80 -3.52 -6.01
C LEU A 41 -9.27 -3.21 -5.69
N LEU A 42 -9.60 -3.14 -4.39
CA LEU A 42 -10.94 -2.78 -3.92
C LEU A 42 -11.35 -1.38 -4.39
N ALA A 43 -10.43 -0.41 -4.35
CA ALA A 43 -10.70 0.93 -4.86
C ALA A 43 -10.96 0.92 -6.38
N ILE A 44 -10.15 0.22 -7.17
CA ILE A 44 -10.34 0.14 -8.63
C ILE A 44 -11.70 -0.47 -8.96
N VAL A 45 -12.03 -1.61 -8.34
CA VAL A 45 -13.32 -2.30 -8.56
C VAL A 45 -14.47 -1.43 -8.04
N GLY A 46 -14.31 -0.80 -6.88
CA GLY A 46 -15.31 0.05 -6.26
C GLY A 46 -15.61 1.30 -7.10
N PHE A 47 -14.58 2.02 -7.54
CA PHE A 47 -14.73 3.15 -8.46
C PHE A 47 -15.37 2.71 -9.78
N GLY A 48 -14.96 1.58 -10.35
CA GLY A 48 -15.58 1.04 -11.57
C GLY A 48 -17.06 0.75 -11.40
N ALA A 49 -17.46 0.13 -10.29
CA ALA A 49 -18.87 -0.16 -9.98
C ALA A 49 -19.69 1.11 -9.74
N THR A 50 -19.14 2.09 -9.00
CA THR A 50 -19.79 3.39 -8.80
C THR A 50 -19.97 4.15 -10.10
N LEU A 51 -18.96 4.17 -10.98
CA LEU A 51 -19.06 4.79 -12.31
C LEU A 51 -20.11 4.10 -13.20
N ALA A 52 -20.16 2.76 -13.17
CA ALA A 52 -21.16 1.99 -13.91
C ALA A 52 -22.58 2.31 -13.44
N GLY A 53 -22.81 2.42 -12.13
CA GLY A 53 -24.13 2.81 -11.60
C GLY A 53 -24.46 4.28 -11.83
N MET A 54 -23.47 5.18 -11.86
CA MET A 54 -23.67 6.59 -12.26
C MET A 54 -24.05 6.75 -13.74
N ALA A 55 -23.71 5.80 -14.61
CA ALA A 55 -24.00 5.88 -16.04
C ALA A 55 -25.51 6.02 -16.31
N GLU A 56 -26.35 5.41 -15.49
CA GLU A 56 -27.82 5.48 -15.59
C GLU A 56 -28.38 6.89 -15.36
N TYR A 57 -27.61 7.75 -14.71
CA TYR A 57 -27.97 9.13 -14.37
C TYR A 57 -27.29 10.15 -15.29
N THR A 58 -26.62 9.70 -16.35
CA THR A 58 -26.04 10.58 -17.36
C THR A 58 -27.13 11.06 -18.31
N THR A 59 -27.33 12.38 -18.37
CA THR A 59 -28.29 13.00 -19.32
C THR A 59 -27.66 13.15 -20.70
N GLU A 60 -28.48 13.34 -21.74
CA GLU A 60 -28.01 13.51 -23.13
C GLU A 60 -27.03 14.69 -23.32
N GLY A 61 -27.02 15.66 -22.39
CA GLY A 61 -26.06 16.77 -22.35
C GLY A 61 -24.72 16.45 -21.68
N GLY A 62 -24.50 15.20 -21.25
CA GLY A 62 -23.30 14.78 -20.51
C GLY A 62 -23.27 15.24 -19.06
N VAL A 63 -24.38 15.80 -18.56
CA VAL A 63 -24.52 16.19 -17.15
C VAL A 63 -24.96 14.96 -16.36
N ILE A 64 -24.21 14.62 -15.31
CA ILE A 64 -24.60 13.58 -14.37
C ILE A 64 -25.57 14.18 -13.36
N ALA A 65 -26.82 13.73 -13.39
CA ALA A 65 -27.79 14.12 -12.37
C ALA A 65 -27.44 13.41 -11.05
N MET A 66 -27.50 14.14 -9.93
CA MET A 66 -27.30 13.53 -8.62
C MET A 66 -28.54 12.68 -8.28
N PRO A 67 -28.39 11.37 -8.03
CA PRO A 67 -29.53 10.53 -7.68
C PRO A 67 -30.08 10.88 -6.31
N GLY A 68 -31.39 10.71 -6.14
CA GLY A 68 -32.02 10.80 -4.82
C GLY A 68 -31.56 9.66 -3.88
N PRO A 69 -31.69 9.80 -2.55
CA PRO A 69 -31.29 8.76 -1.60
C PRO A 69 -31.93 7.39 -1.88
N ASP A 70 -33.20 7.37 -2.28
CA ASP A 70 -33.95 6.16 -2.58
C ASP A 70 -33.45 5.48 -3.88
N GLU A 71 -33.00 6.27 -4.85
CA GLU A 71 -32.45 5.78 -6.11
C GLU A 71 -31.05 5.18 -5.91
N VAL A 72 -30.22 5.82 -5.07
CA VAL A 72 -28.90 5.27 -4.69
C VAL A 72 -29.08 3.91 -4.02
N ALA A 73 -30.04 3.78 -3.09
CA ALA A 73 -30.29 2.53 -2.39
C ALA A 73 -30.79 1.41 -3.32
N GLY A 74 -31.51 1.76 -4.40
CA GLY A 74 -31.98 0.82 -5.41
C GLY A 74 -30.90 0.39 -6.42
N ASN A 75 -29.85 1.20 -6.62
CA ASN A 75 -28.80 0.92 -7.59
C ASN A 75 -27.68 0.07 -6.98
N ILE A 76 -27.74 -1.24 -7.24
CA ILE A 76 -26.81 -2.24 -6.68
C ILE A 76 -25.33 -1.90 -6.98
N PRO A 77 -24.94 -1.54 -8.23
CA PRO A 77 -23.55 -1.15 -8.53
C PRO A 77 -23.04 0.03 -7.70
N LEU A 78 -23.87 1.06 -7.47
CA LEU A 78 -23.52 2.21 -6.63
C LEU A 78 -23.29 1.82 -5.18
N VAL A 79 -24.20 1.03 -4.61
CA VAL A 79 -24.10 0.58 -3.22
C VAL A 79 -22.87 -0.29 -3.02
N ILE A 80 -22.66 -1.30 -3.88
CA ILE A 80 -21.50 -2.18 -3.77
C ILE A 80 -20.20 -1.39 -3.99
N GLY A 81 -20.17 -0.52 -5.00
CA GLY A 81 -18.99 0.30 -5.32
C GLY A 81 -18.57 1.19 -4.15
N SER A 82 -19.53 1.89 -3.54
CA SER A 82 -19.28 2.75 -2.39
C SER A 82 -18.80 1.96 -1.15
N LEU A 83 -19.38 0.78 -0.89
CA LEU A 83 -18.93 -0.10 0.20
C LEU A 83 -17.51 -0.64 -0.03
N LEU A 84 -17.15 -1.00 -1.26
CA LEU A 84 -15.79 -1.48 -1.58
C LEU A 84 -14.75 -0.38 -1.41
N ILE A 85 -15.06 0.85 -1.83
CA ILE A 85 -14.18 2.02 -1.61
C ILE A 85 -14.00 2.25 -0.11
N LEU A 86 -15.09 2.24 0.68
CA LEU A 86 -15.03 2.46 2.12
C LEU A 86 -14.22 1.37 2.83
N LEU A 87 -14.43 0.10 2.47
CA LEU A 87 -13.66 -1.02 2.99
C LEU A 87 -12.17 -0.90 2.63
N GLY A 88 -11.86 -0.55 1.39
CA GLY A 88 -10.50 -0.30 0.94
C GLY A 88 -9.83 0.83 1.72
N LEU A 89 -10.57 1.90 2.03
CA LEU A 89 -10.08 3.02 2.82
C LEU A 89 -9.75 2.61 4.26
N LEU A 90 -10.63 1.85 4.91
CA LEU A 90 -10.40 1.34 6.26
C LEU A 90 -9.20 0.39 6.33
N LEU A 91 -9.09 -0.52 5.37
CA LEU A 91 -7.91 -1.38 5.23
C LEU A 91 -6.65 -0.55 5.02
N SER A 92 -6.75 0.55 4.27
CA SER A 92 -5.63 1.43 4.02
C SER A 92 -5.08 2.08 5.29
N VAL A 93 -5.95 2.48 6.22
CA VAL A 93 -5.53 3.00 7.53
C VAL A 93 -4.73 1.93 8.30
N VAL A 94 -5.20 0.68 8.33
CA VAL A 94 -4.47 -0.44 8.94
C VAL A 94 -3.13 -0.66 8.23
N GLY A 95 -3.12 -0.59 6.90
CA GLY A 95 -1.93 -0.72 6.07
C GLY A 95 -0.88 0.35 6.35
N VAL A 96 -1.28 1.61 6.56
CA VAL A 96 -0.38 2.71 6.98
C VAL A 96 0.27 2.39 8.32
N VAL A 97 -0.53 2.00 9.33
CA VAL A 97 0.01 1.67 10.66
C VAL A 97 1.02 0.53 10.60
N LEU A 98 0.69 -0.56 9.91
CA LEU A 98 1.59 -1.70 9.72
C LEU A 98 2.85 -1.33 8.91
N GLY A 99 2.72 -0.41 7.96
CA GLY A 99 3.83 0.11 7.15
C GLY A 99 4.82 0.89 8.01
N ILE A 100 4.32 1.79 8.86
CA ILE A 100 5.12 2.55 9.82
C ILE A 100 5.85 1.60 10.78
N VAL A 101 5.12 0.63 11.38
CA VAL A 101 5.72 -0.38 12.26
C VAL A 101 6.79 -1.20 11.53
N GLY A 102 6.52 -1.59 10.28
CA GLY A 102 7.45 -2.31 9.42
C GLY A 102 8.75 -1.53 9.11
N CYS A 103 8.67 -0.20 9.02
CA CYS A 103 9.80 0.70 8.83
C CYS A 103 10.66 0.88 10.09
N VAL A 104 10.04 0.85 11.27
CA VAL A 104 10.74 1.06 12.56
C VAL A 104 11.55 -0.17 12.99
N ILE A 105 11.16 -1.39 12.58
CA ILE A 105 11.87 -2.62 12.95
C ILE A 105 13.34 -2.59 12.49
N ARG A 106 14.25 -2.86 13.45
CA ARG A 106 15.70 -2.89 13.23
C ARG A 106 16.13 -4.26 12.67
N ASN A 107 17.21 -4.26 11.89
CA ASN A 107 17.82 -5.49 11.34
C ASN A 107 16.93 -6.31 10.37
N ARG A 108 16.05 -5.62 9.62
CA ARG A 108 15.18 -6.22 8.59
C ARG A 108 15.14 -5.35 7.32
N ARG A 109 14.90 -5.97 6.17
CA ARG A 109 14.68 -5.25 4.90
C ARG A 109 13.37 -4.47 4.93
N ARG A 110 13.43 -3.18 4.59
CA ARG A 110 12.31 -2.23 4.69
C ARG A 110 11.55 -1.99 3.38
N VAL A 111 11.97 -2.59 2.27
CA VAL A 111 11.40 -2.35 0.94
C VAL A 111 9.88 -2.56 0.92
N PHE A 112 9.39 -3.70 1.43
CA PHE A 112 7.94 -3.97 1.49
C PHE A 112 7.18 -3.03 2.43
N ALA A 113 7.78 -2.64 3.55
CA ALA A 113 7.17 -1.70 4.48
C ALA A 113 7.00 -0.30 3.85
N ILE A 114 8.01 0.16 3.11
CA ILE A 114 7.96 1.45 2.41
C ILE A 114 6.95 1.41 1.27
N LEU A 115 6.97 0.36 0.43
CA LEU A 115 6.01 0.22 -0.67
C LEU A 115 4.57 0.14 -0.16
N GLY A 116 4.32 -0.68 0.87
CA GLY A 116 3.02 -0.78 1.52
C GLY A 116 2.58 0.56 2.10
N LEU A 117 3.46 1.26 2.81
CA LEU A 117 3.17 2.59 3.35
C LEU A 117 2.81 3.59 2.25
N VAL A 118 3.58 3.64 1.17
CA VAL A 118 3.35 4.57 0.04
C VAL A 118 2.02 4.29 -0.63
N PHE A 119 1.72 3.03 -0.95
CA PHE A 119 0.47 2.64 -1.60
C PHE A 119 -0.75 2.96 -0.74
N ASN A 120 -0.69 2.64 0.56
CA ASN A 120 -1.77 2.97 1.47
C ASN A 120 -1.91 4.48 1.68
N ALA A 121 -0.80 5.22 1.85
CA ALA A 121 -0.84 6.66 2.02
C ALA A 121 -1.41 7.37 0.78
N ILE A 122 -1.03 6.96 -0.43
CA ILE A 122 -1.57 7.51 -1.69
C ILE A 122 -3.06 7.23 -1.79
N LEU A 123 -3.49 6.00 -1.49
CA LEU A 123 -4.89 5.64 -1.57
C LEU A 123 -5.74 6.43 -0.56
N LEU A 124 -5.28 6.53 0.68
CA LEU A 124 -5.93 7.29 1.74
C LEU A 124 -6.00 8.78 1.40
N ALA A 125 -4.87 9.39 1.02
CA ALA A 125 -4.79 10.81 0.69
C ALA A 125 -5.56 11.14 -0.59
N GLY A 126 -5.41 10.32 -1.64
CA GLY A 126 -6.09 10.51 -2.93
C GLY A 126 -7.60 10.41 -2.80
N THR A 127 -8.10 9.37 -2.15
CA THR A 127 -9.55 9.18 -1.95
C THR A 127 -10.12 10.29 -1.07
N SER A 128 -9.43 10.67 0.02
CA SER A 128 -9.87 11.76 0.90
C SER A 128 -9.88 13.11 0.17
N THR A 129 -8.88 13.39 -0.66
CA THR A 129 -8.82 14.62 -1.46
C THR A 129 -9.95 14.69 -2.47
N LEU A 130 -10.19 13.59 -3.21
CA LEU A 130 -11.32 13.51 -4.15
C LEU A 130 -12.67 13.71 -3.45
N PHE A 131 -12.84 13.14 -2.26
CA PHE A 131 -14.05 13.32 -1.47
C PHE A 131 -14.27 14.79 -1.09
N VAL A 132 -13.22 15.48 -0.61
CA VAL A 132 -13.29 16.91 -0.28
C VAL A 132 -13.59 17.76 -1.51
N ILE A 133 -12.96 17.47 -2.66
CA ILE A 133 -13.28 18.15 -3.92
C ILE A 133 -14.76 17.95 -4.28
N GLY A 134 -15.26 16.71 -4.14
CA GLY A 134 -16.67 16.41 -4.35
C GLY A 134 -17.58 17.29 -3.50
N LEU A 135 -17.30 17.43 -2.20
CA LEU A 135 -18.09 18.28 -1.31
C LEU A 135 -18.04 19.77 -1.66
N ILE A 136 -16.95 20.26 -2.26
CA ILE A 136 -16.81 21.67 -2.65
C ILE A 136 -17.56 21.97 -3.96
N VAL A 137 -17.65 20.99 -4.87
CA VAL A 137 -18.25 21.15 -6.21
C VAL A 137 -19.77 20.97 -6.22
N GLN A 138 -20.34 20.35 -5.18
CA GLN A 138 -21.78 20.09 -5.02
C GLN A 138 -22.64 21.35 -4.95
#